data_AF-A0A1B0TI35-F1
#
_entry.id   AF-A0A1B0TI35-F1
#
_cell.length_a   1.000
_cell.length_b   1.000
_cell.length_c   1.000
_cell.angle_alpha   90.00
_cell.angle_beta   90.00
_cell.angle_gamma   90.00
#
_symmetry.space_group_name_H-M   'P 1'
#
loop_
_entity.id
_entity.type
_entity.pdbx_description
1 polymer ?
#
loop_
_entity_poly.entity_id
_entity_poly.type
_entity_poly.pdbx_seq_one_letter_code
_entity_poly.pdbx_strand_id
1 'polypeptide(L)'
;MTLFKIYSTPPQNYLVEEILLGCILINPLIFSKVIHTIKIESFFLESHQLIYINLLHIYHNNKLHPIELLYNLSDNKNLQQIGGLKKIIELMKQSQIFIYSNNTNIYLDKLIEIINNNYTKRLVIQYGYNIIQLSYINKINGHLLYNKASHYLNITLNKMPVNYNNNFHELMKNTIYEMTTNSSKIIKNTIIQSGFIDLDQLTNGLPFGDLIILAGRPSMGKTSLAINIAYNILIKSTFSICIFSLEMSSKQILNKLISISSYIPYQDLIHSQNNNNWTKIKTVCKKLLKSNIYIYDKTNASIDYIEYISKIWIQDNNQYGLVIIDYLQLIQIDNSINLNRVQQLSYITRKLKMLAQYLNIPILTLSQLNRSIEVRINKEPVLSDLKESGCINQNITTKIMNRYTYLLYIKSIIQYFKQFNYLNTYFLPSNILKNNYISTISLKYQYIFNLVYQKKFIELTYNHKCLNNYQWKSIYEFSENTQIILLENKAKILFKSIFKYSFLSNIQYIKYNVVYDLSMISSIHFICQNIVLHNSIEQDADIVLMLYQKQTDDQNLKHNEKIIDLVISKNRHGPIGSCQLLFSTDNTSFKNLHKNNVNNLYIK
;
A
#
# COMPACT_ATOMS: atom_id res chain seq x y z
N MET A 1 -26.99 -0.43 33.69
CA MET A 1 -26.23 -1.53 33.06
C MET A 1 -26.57 -2.82 33.80
N THR A 2 -26.95 -3.88 33.10
CA THR A 2 -27.07 -5.22 33.69
C THR A 2 -25.67 -5.79 33.94
N LEU A 3 -25.40 -6.21 35.17
CA LEU A 3 -24.19 -6.95 35.50
C LEU A 3 -24.28 -8.35 34.89
N PHE A 4 -23.71 -8.54 33.70
CA PHE A 4 -23.47 -9.87 33.15
C PHE A 4 -22.62 -10.66 34.14
N LYS A 5 -23.17 -11.74 34.69
CA LYS A 5 -22.38 -12.68 35.49
C LYS A 5 -21.23 -13.19 34.63
N ILE A 6 -20.00 -12.88 35.04
CA ILE A 6 -18.80 -13.39 34.38
C ILE A 6 -18.76 -14.89 34.65
N TYR A 7 -19.09 -15.70 33.63
CA TYR A 7 -18.78 -17.12 33.66
C TYR A 7 -17.27 -17.27 33.75
N SER A 8 -16.80 -18.02 34.75
CA SER A 8 -15.36 -18.16 35.06
C SER A 8 -14.57 -18.89 33.97
N THR A 9 -15.26 -19.60 33.07
CA THR A 9 -14.67 -20.27 31.91
C THR A 9 -15.05 -19.56 30.61
N PRO A 10 -14.12 -19.45 29.65
CA PRO A 10 -14.42 -18.90 28.33
C PRO A 10 -15.38 -19.83 27.54
N PRO A 11 -16.14 -19.30 26.56
CA PRO A 11 -17.12 -20.07 25.81
C PRO A 11 -16.47 -21.21 25.00
N GLN A 12 -16.89 -22.43 25.33
CA GLN A 12 -16.38 -23.69 24.82
C GLN A 12 -17.53 -24.70 24.69
N ASN A 13 -17.34 -25.76 23.91
CA ASN A 13 -18.17 -26.96 23.97
C ASN A 13 -17.30 -28.17 23.59
N TYR A 14 -16.61 -28.75 24.57
CA TYR A 14 -15.68 -29.85 24.35
C TYR A 14 -16.37 -31.06 23.73
N LEU A 15 -17.60 -31.41 24.15
CA LEU A 15 -18.36 -32.54 23.57
C LEU A 15 -18.55 -32.38 22.05
N VAL A 16 -18.88 -31.17 21.58
CA VAL A 16 -19.05 -30.91 20.13
C VAL A 16 -17.73 -30.99 19.38
N GLU A 17 -16.62 -30.57 19.98
CA GLU A 17 -15.27 -30.76 19.41
C GLU A 17 -14.90 -32.25 19.38
N GLU A 18 -15.20 -33.01 20.44
CA GLU A 18 -14.94 -34.44 20.55
C GLU A 18 -15.73 -35.25 19.51
N ILE A 19 -17.02 -34.94 19.35
CA ILE A 19 -17.89 -35.53 18.33
C ILE A 19 -17.40 -35.20 16.93
N LEU A 20 -17.04 -33.94 16.63
CA LEU A 20 -16.58 -33.56 15.29
C LEU A 20 -15.25 -34.26 14.91
N LEU A 21 -14.29 -34.34 15.84
CA LEU A 21 -13.06 -35.11 15.61
C LEU A 21 -13.33 -36.61 15.45
N GLY A 22 -14.24 -37.18 16.25
CA GLY A 22 -14.69 -38.56 16.09
C GLY A 22 -15.34 -38.84 14.73
N CYS A 23 -16.21 -37.94 14.25
CA CYS A 23 -16.84 -38.03 12.93
C CYS A 23 -15.78 -38.11 11.80
N ILE A 24 -14.73 -37.29 11.89
CA ILE A 24 -13.63 -37.28 10.92
C ILE A 24 -12.81 -38.57 10.99
N LEU A 25 -12.56 -39.11 12.19
CA LEU A 25 -11.83 -40.37 12.37
C LEU A 25 -12.61 -41.58 11.86
N ILE A 26 -13.95 -41.55 11.90
CA ILE A 26 -14.80 -42.65 11.41
C ILE A 26 -15.02 -42.57 9.89
N ASN A 27 -15.30 -41.37 9.37
CA ASN A 27 -15.53 -41.15 7.95
C ASN A 27 -14.65 -40.01 7.43
N PRO A 28 -13.40 -40.30 7.03
CA PRO A 28 -12.44 -39.25 6.67
C PRO A 28 -12.82 -38.45 5.42
N LEU A 29 -13.72 -38.94 4.57
CA LEU A 29 -14.24 -38.19 3.41
C LEU A 29 -14.88 -36.86 3.83
N ILE A 30 -15.49 -36.81 5.02
CA ILE A 30 -16.12 -35.63 5.60
C ILE A 30 -15.13 -34.47 5.80
N PHE A 31 -13.85 -34.78 6.02
CA PHE A 31 -12.82 -33.79 6.35
C PHE A 31 -12.69 -32.70 5.27
N SER A 32 -12.89 -33.07 3.99
CA SER A 32 -12.91 -32.15 2.84
C SER A 32 -13.84 -30.94 3.06
N LYS A 33 -15.05 -31.14 3.62
CA LYS A 33 -16.00 -30.08 3.94
C LYS A 33 -15.62 -29.28 5.18
N VAL A 34 -14.95 -29.92 6.15
CA VAL A 34 -14.55 -29.30 7.42
C VAL A 34 -13.38 -28.34 7.25
N ILE A 35 -12.37 -28.68 6.43
CA ILE A 35 -11.15 -27.86 6.23
C ILE A 35 -11.49 -26.42 5.79
N HIS A 36 -12.50 -26.25 4.94
CA HIS A 36 -12.88 -24.94 4.42
C HIS A 36 -13.65 -24.07 5.42
N THR A 37 -14.13 -24.64 6.53
CA THR A 37 -15.06 -23.99 7.48
C THR A 37 -14.55 -23.92 8.92
N ILE A 38 -13.57 -24.76 9.30
CA ILE A 38 -12.97 -24.83 10.63
C ILE A 38 -11.47 -24.47 10.54
N LYS A 39 -11.04 -23.55 11.40
CA LYS A 39 -9.63 -23.17 11.57
C LYS A 39 -9.08 -23.83 12.83
N ILE A 40 -7.76 -24.04 12.90
CA ILE A 40 -7.09 -24.70 14.03
C ILE A 40 -7.47 -24.02 15.35
N GLU A 41 -7.50 -22.69 15.41
CA GLU A 41 -7.75 -21.93 16.65
C GLU A 41 -9.23 -21.97 17.13
N SER A 42 -10.14 -22.56 16.35
CA SER A 42 -11.56 -22.68 16.72
C SER A 42 -11.83 -23.80 17.72
N PHE A 43 -10.94 -24.79 17.84
CA PHE A 43 -10.94 -25.75 18.94
C PHE A 43 -10.45 -25.08 20.23
N PHE A 44 -11.11 -25.34 21.36
CA PHE A 44 -10.73 -24.78 22.65
C PHE A 44 -9.59 -25.57 23.31
N LEU A 45 -9.59 -26.90 23.21
CA LEU A 45 -8.59 -27.74 23.84
C LEU A 45 -7.35 -27.92 22.94
N GLU A 46 -6.16 -27.72 23.51
CA GLU A 46 -4.88 -27.86 22.81
C GLU A 46 -4.66 -29.27 22.25
N SER A 47 -5.13 -30.31 22.96
CA SER A 47 -5.15 -31.69 22.46
C SER A 47 -6.00 -31.86 21.19
N HIS A 48 -7.13 -31.15 21.07
CA HIS A 48 -7.96 -31.15 19.87
C HIS A 48 -7.30 -30.38 18.72
N GLN A 49 -6.64 -29.26 19.02
CA GLN A 49 -5.83 -28.52 18.03
C GLN A 49 -4.71 -29.42 17.47
N LEU A 50 -3.98 -30.14 18.32
CA LEU A 50 -2.94 -31.09 17.92
C LEU A 50 -3.48 -32.23 17.03
N ILE A 51 -4.63 -32.81 17.36
CA ILE A 51 -5.29 -33.82 16.50
C ILE A 51 -5.62 -33.21 15.13
N TYR A 52 -6.23 -32.02 15.10
CA TYR A 52 -6.65 -31.36 13.86
C TYR A 52 -5.46 -30.95 12.97
N ILE A 53 -4.36 -30.49 13.56
CA ILE A 53 -3.10 -30.21 12.84
C ILE A 53 -2.56 -31.48 12.15
N ASN A 54 -2.59 -32.62 12.83
CA ASN A 54 -2.13 -33.89 12.25
C ASN A 54 -3.08 -34.38 11.15
N LEU A 55 -4.40 -34.25 11.32
CA LEU A 55 -5.39 -34.54 10.27
C LEU A 55 -5.17 -33.69 9.01
N LEU A 56 -4.91 -32.39 9.16
CA LEU A 56 -4.55 -31.50 8.05
C LEU A 56 -3.29 -31.98 7.32
N HIS A 57 -2.23 -32.30 8.07
CA HIS A 57 -0.96 -32.73 7.49
C HIS A 57 -1.07 -34.08 6.74
N ILE A 58 -1.96 -34.96 7.19
CA ILE A 58 -2.25 -36.25 6.56
C ILE A 58 -3.13 -36.09 5.32
N TYR A 59 -4.09 -35.15 5.33
CA TYR A 59 -4.91 -34.80 4.16
C TYR A 59 -4.07 -34.23 3.03
N HIS A 60 -3.14 -33.33 3.30
CA HIS A 60 -2.21 -32.81 2.29
C HIS A 60 -1.30 -33.90 1.69
N ASN A 61 -1.08 -35.01 2.41
CA ASN A 61 -0.36 -36.18 1.91
C ASN A 61 -1.27 -37.21 1.20
N ASN A 62 -2.57 -36.91 1.01
CA ASN A 62 -3.59 -37.77 0.37
C ASN A 62 -3.84 -39.15 1.04
N LYS A 63 -3.53 -39.32 2.33
CA LYS A 63 -3.65 -40.61 3.03
C LYS A 63 -4.49 -40.55 4.31
N LEU A 64 -5.72 -40.05 4.21
CA LEU A 64 -6.64 -39.96 5.36
C LEU A 64 -7.09 -41.33 5.90
N HIS A 65 -6.22 -41.96 6.70
CA HIS A 65 -6.53 -43.16 7.47
C HIS A 65 -6.18 -42.95 8.95
N PRO A 66 -7.05 -43.36 9.91
CA PRO A 66 -6.77 -43.23 11.34
C PRO A 66 -5.47 -43.89 11.80
N ILE A 67 -5.03 -44.96 11.12
CA ILE A 67 -3.77 -45.67 11.40
C ILE A 67 -2.56 -44.74 11.16
N GLU A 68 -2.57 -43.94 10.10
CA GLU A 68 -1.47 -43.00 9.80
C GLU A 68 -1.50 -41.79 10.74
N LEU A 69 -2.66 -41.44 11.30
CA LEU A 69 -2.76 -40.50 12.42
C LEU A 69 -2.17 -41.07 13.71
N LEU A 70 -2.43 -42.33 14.04
CA LEU A 70 -1.81 -42.97 15.20
C LEU A 70 -0.28 -43.04 15.05
N TYR A 71 0.20 -43.41 13.86
CA TYR A 71 1.63 -43.47 13.52
C TYR A 71 2.31 -42.09 13.64
N ASN A 72 1.76 -41.05 13.01
CA ASN A 72 2.31 -39.70 13.10
C ASN A 72 2.27 -39.13 14.53
N LEU A 73 1.27 -39.51 15.34
CA LEU A 73 1.23 -39.11 16.75
C LEU A 73 2.22 -39.88 17.63
N SER A 74 2.54 -41.14 17.34
CA SER A 74 3.58 -41.89 18.05
C SER A 74 4.98 -41.38 17.73
N ASP A 75 5.30 -41.19 16.45
CA ASP A 75 6.63 -40.77 15.99
C ASP A 75 6.99 -39.38 16.52
N ASN A 76 6.05 -38.44 16.46
CA ASN A 76 6.22 -37.09 16.99
C ASN A 76 6.12 -37.00 18.53
N LYS A 77 5.92 -38.12 19.24
CA LYS A 77 5.69 -38.22 20.71
C LYS A 77 4.43 -37.50 21.25
N ASN A 78 3.73 -36.72 20.41
CA ASN A 78 2.51 -35.98 20.73
C ASN A 78 1.35 -36.86 21.24
N LEU A 79 1.37 -38.17 20.95
CA LEU A 79 0.36 -39.12 21.45
C LEU A 79 0.20 -39.08 22.98
N GLN A 80 1.27 -38.83 23.75
CA GLN A 80 1.17 -38.68 25.20
C GLN A 80 0.45 -37.38 25.62
N GLN A 81 0.74 -36.26 24.94
CA GLN A 81 0.13 -34.94 25.22
C GLN A 81 -1.39 -34.92 24.95
N ILE A 82 -1.85 -35.74 24.01
CA ILE A 82 -3.26 -35.87 23.63
C ILE A 82 -4.06 -36.75 24.63
N GLY A 83 -3.41 -37.40 25.60
CA GLY A 83 -4.04 -38.35 26.53
C GLY A 83 -3.98 -39.82 26.06
N GLY A 84 -3.16 -40.11 25.06
CA GLY A 84 -2.90 -41.46 24.57
C GLY A 84 -4.01 -42.07 23.72
N LEU A 85 -3.80 -43.34 23.34
CA LEU A 85 -4.74 -44.13 22.52
C LEU A 85 -6.17 -44.16 23.08
N LYS A 86 -6.31 -44.15 24.42
CA LYS A 86 -7.62 -44.12 25.10
C LYS A 86 -8.46 -42.92 24.64
N LYS A 87 -7.86 -41.73 24.55
CA LYS A 87 -8.61 -40.52 24.15
C LYS A 87 -9.13 -40.61 22.72
N ILE A 88 -8.33 -41.15 21.80
CA ILE A 88 -8.73 -41.32 20.39
C ILE A 88 -9.89 -42.33 20.27
N ILE A 89 -9.87 -43.40 21.07
CA ILE A 89 -10.97 -44.37 21.16
C ILE A 89 -12.23 -43.74 21.77
N GLU A 90 -12.11 -42.84 22.75
CA GLU A 90 -13.24 -42.09 23.32
C GLU A 90 -13.89 -41.14 22.29
N LEU A 91 -13.09 -40.40 21.50
CA LEU A 91 -13.58 -39.54 20.41
C LEU A 91 -14.45 -40.33 19.42
N MET A 92 -13.94 -41.47 18.94
CA MET A 92 -14.66 -42.34 18.02
C MET A 92 -15.95 -42.87 18.67
N LYS A 93 -15.90 -43.36 19.92
CA LYS A 93 -17.09 -43.84 20.64
C LYS A 93 -18.16 -42.77 20.83
N GLN A 94 -17.80 -41.54 21.20
CA GLN A 94 -18.78 -40.46 21.35
C GLN A 94 -19.45 -40.12 20.02
N SER A 95 -18.68 -39.98 18.94
CA SER A 95 -19.29 -39.70 17.63
C SER A 95 -20.24 -40.81 17.15
N GLN A 96 -19.95 -42.10 17.42
CA GLN A 96 -20.87 -43.21 17.13
C GLN A 96 -22.22 -43.10 17.86
N ILE A 97 -22.24 -42.53 19.07
CA ILE A 97 -23.47 -42.39 19.87
C ILE A 97 -24.39 -41.28 19.30
N PHE A 98 -23.81 -40.23 18.71
CA PHE A 98 -24.58 -39.04 18.29
C PHE A 98 -24.83 -38.90 16.78
N ILE A 99 -24.16 -39.68 15.93
CA ILE A 99 -24.45 -39.70 14.48
C ILE A 99 -25.72 -40.53 14.21
N TYR A 100 -26.85 -39.85 13.94
CA TYR A 100 -28.04 -40.51 13.39
C TYR A 100 -27.85 -40.76 11.88
N SER A 101 -28.06 -42.01 11.43
CA SER A 101 -27.59 -42.52 10.13
C SER A 101 -28.02 -41.72 8.90
N ASN A 102 -29.22 -41.12 8.94
CA ASN A 102 -29.88 -40.62 7.72
C ASN A 102 -29.59 -39.15 7.39
N ASN A 103 -28.93 -38.37 8.26
CA ASN A 103 -28.77 -36.91 8.10
C ASN A 103 -27.38 -36.38 8.54
N THR A 104 -26.31 -37.14 8.25
CA THR A 104 -24.92 -36.83 8.61
C THR A 104 -24.48 -35.41 8.24
N ASN A 105 -24.82 -34.93 7.04
CA ASN A 105 -24.45 -33.60 6.55
C ASN A 105 -25.08 -32.45 7.38
N ILE A 106 -26.38 -32.54 7.69
CA ILE A 106 -27.09 -31.51 8.46
C ILE A 106 -26.57 -31.48 9.90
N TYR A 107 -26.28 -32.67 10.46
CA TYR A 107 -25.68 -32.78 11.78
C TYR A 107 -24.27 -32.17 11.84
N LEU A 108 -23.42 -32.46 10.84
CA LEU A 108 -22.09 -31.88 10.72
C LEU A 108 -22.12 -30.35 10.67
N ASP A 109 -22.99 -29.77 9.83
CA ASP A 109 -23.07 -28.31 9.68
C ASP A 109 -23.46 -27.63 10.99
N LYS A 110 -24.32 -28.28 11.80
CA LYS A 110 -24.67 -27.82 13.14
C LYS A 110 -23.51 -27.94 14.15
N LEU A 111 -22.66 -28.97 14.06
CA LEU A 111 -21.43 -29.05 14.86
C LEU A 111 -20.47 -27.92 14.50
N ILE A 112 -20.24 -27.70 13.19
CA ILE A 112 -19.38 -26.64 12.65
C ILE A 112 -19.88 -25.25 13.10
N GLU A 113 -21.19 -25.02 13.06
CA GLU A 113 -21.83 -23.80 13.54
C GLU A 113 -21.55 -23.56 15.03
N ILE A 114 -21.70 -24.58 15.89
CA ILE A 114 -21.49 -24.46 17.34
C ILE A 114 -20.01 -24.19 17.69
N ILE A 115 -19.06 -24.87 17.03
CA ILE A 115 -17.62 -24.62 17.24
C ILE A 115 -17.28 -23.18 16.85
N ASN A 116 -17.69 -22.75 15.66
CA ASN A 116 -17.43 -21.40 15.18
C ASN A 116 -18.14 -20.33 16.03
N ASN A 117 -19.38 -20.56 16.47
CA ASN A 117 -20.11 -19.66 17.38
C ASN A 117 -19.47 -19.56 18.77
N ASN A 118 -18.68 -20.54 19.21
CA ASN A 118 -17.90 -20.43 20.44
C ASN A 118 -16.54 -19.75 20.21
N TYR A 119 -15.88 -20.04 19.08
CA TYR A 119 -14.65 -19.35 18.67
C TYR A 119 -14.85 -17.84 18.49
N THR A 120 -15.94 -17.41 17.83
CA THR A 120 -16.25 -15.98 17.64
C THR A 120 -16.48 -15.27 18.98
N LYS A 121 -17.20 -15.89 19.93
CA LYS A 121 -17.33 -15.36 21.30
C LYS A 121 -15.99 -15.26 22.01
N ARG A 122 -15.09 -16.26 21.88
CA ARG A 122 -13.73 -16.19 22.45
C ARG A 122 -12.91 -15.04 21.84
N LEU A 123 -12.97 -14.83 20.52
CA LEU A 123 -12.32 -13.69 19.86
C LEU A 123 -12.88 -12.34 20.35
N VAL A 124 -14.20 -12.22 20.50
CA VAL A 124 -14.85 -11.00 21.02
C VAL A 124 -14.43 -10.72 22.46
N ILE A 125 -14.31 -11.75 23.32
CA ILE A 125 -13.81 -11.60 24.69
C ILE A 125 -12.33 -11.18 24.69
N GLN A 126 -11.48 -11.85 23.90
CA GLN A 126 -10.05 -11.54 23.80
C GLN A 126 -9.82 -10.10 23.33
N TYR A 127 -10.50 -9.70 22.25
CA TYR A 127 -10.35 -8.36 21.68
C TYR A 127 -11.04 -7.28 22.53
N GLY A 128 -12.15 -7.60 23.19
CA GLY A 128 -12.77 -6.74 24.18
C GLY A 128 -11.83 -6.45 25.35
N TYR A 129 -11.14 -7.48 25.85
CA TYR A 129 -10.10 -7.31 26.86
C TYR A 129 -8.90 -6.48 26.36
N ASN A 130 -8.46 -6.68 25.11
CA ASN A 130 -7.43 -5.83 24.50
C ASN A 130 -7.87 -4.35 24.37
N ILE A 131 -9.16 -4.09 24.08
CA ILE A 131 -9.73 -2.72 24.03
C ILE A 131 -9.77 -2.10 25.43
N ILE A 132 -10.16 -2.88 26.45
CA ILE A 132 -10.11 -2.45 27.86
C ILE A 132 -8.66 -2.13 28.26
N GLN A 133 -7.69 -2.99 27.95
CA GLN A 133 -6.26 -2.73 28.19
C GLN A 133 -5.78 -1.44 27.50
N LEU A 134 -6.16 -1.21 26.24
CA LEU A 134 -5.83 0.04 25.53
C LEU A 134 -6.39 1.29 26.24
N SER A 135 -7.57 1.20 26.87
CA SER A 135 -8.16 2.32 27.60
C SER A 135 -7.45 2.69 28.90
N TYR A 136 -6.68 1.77 29.51
CA TYR A 136 -5.85 2.03 30.68
C TYR A 136 -4.48 2.67 30.35
N ILE A 137 -4.09 2.76 29.07
CA ILE A 137 -2.77 3.32 28.70
C ILE A 137 -2.82 4.85 28.71
N ASN A 138 -2.19 5.43 29.74
CA ASN A 138 -2.03 6.87 29.88
C ASN A 138 -1.44 7.52 28.61
N LYS A 139 -2.02 8.66 28.19
CA LYS A 139 -1.60 9.49 27.03
C LYS A 139 -1.84 8.91 25.63
N ILE A 140 -2.76 7.95 25.43
CA ILE A 140 -3.22 7.59 24.09
C ILE A 140 -4.16 8.66 23.50
N ASN A 141 -3.94 9.03 22.23
CA ASN A 141 -4.81 9.89 21.43
C ASN A 141 -6.12 9.16 21.07
N GLY A 142 -7.29 9.77 21.28
CA GLY A 142 -8.60 9.11 21.12
C GLY A 142 -8.84 8.50 19.73
N HIS A 143 -8.32 9.13 18.68
CA HIS A 143 -8.40 8.63 17.30
C HIS A 143 -7.63 7.30 17.11
N LEU A 144 -6.48 7.13 17.77
CA LEU A 144 -5.71 5.87 17.77
C LEU A 144 -6.45 4.76 18.51
N LEU A 145 -7.15 5.09 19.60
CA LEU A 145 -7.96 4.13 20.36
C LEU A 145 -9.12 3.61 19.50
N TYR A 146 -9.86 4.49 18.83
CA TYR A 146 -10.93 4.09 17.90
C TYR A 146 -10.38 3.27 16.71
N ASN A 147 -9.27 3.69 16.09
CA ASN A 147 -8.70 2.95 14.96
C ASN A 147 -8.27 1.54 15.35
N LYS A 148 -7.69 1.35 16.55
CA LYS A 148 -7.37 0.00 17.06
C LYS A 148 -8.61 -0.81 17.42
N ALA A 149 -9.60 -0.20 18.08
CA ALA A 149 -10.84 -0.90 18.47
C ALA A 149 -11.64 -1.35 17.24
N SER A 150 -11.85 -0.47 16.26
CA SER A 150 -12.50 -0.81 14.99
C SER A 150 -11.70 -1.85 14.18
N HIS A 151 -10.36 -1.79 14.18
CA HIS A 151 -9.54 -2.82 13.56
C HIS A 151 -9.72 -4.20 14.20
N TYR A 152 -9.75 -4.30 15.53
CA TYR A 152 -10.03 -5.58 16.21
C TYR A 152 -11.44 -6.12 15.90
N LEU A 153 -12.46 -5.26 15.85
CA LEU A 153 -13.82 -5.66 15.46
C LEU A 153 -13.86 -6.15 14.01
N ASN A 154 -13.19 -5.48 13.08
CA ASN A 154 -13.08 -5.94 11.69
C ASN A 154 -12.35 -7.29 11.57
N ILE A 155 -11.40 -7.58 12.46
CA ILE A 155 -10.76 -8.91 12.50
C ILE A 155 -11.73 -10.00 12.97
N THR A 156 -12.73 -9.73 13.82
CA THR A 156 -13.73 -10.78 14.15
C THR A 156 -14.56 -11.15 12.93
N LEU A 157 -15.04 -10.15 12.19
CA LEU A 157 -15.79 -10.33 10.93
C LEU A 157 -14.97 -11.14 9.91
N ASN A 158 -13.70 -10.76 9.68
CA ASN A 158 -12.82 -11.46 8.75
C ASN A 158 -12.36 -12.85 9.24
N LYS A 159 -12.50 -13.16 10.54
CA LYS A 159 -12.19 -14.48 11.10
C LYS A 159 -13.38 -15.44 11.09
N MET A 160 -14.61 -14.94 11.06
CA MET A 160 -15.82 -15.76 10.89
C MET A 160 -15.75 -16.59 9.59
N PRO A 161 -16.42 -17.75 9.52
CA PRO A 161 -16.56 -18.50 8.26
C PRO A 161 -17.56 -17.78 7.37
N VAL A 162 -17.07 -16.85 6.56
CA VAL A 162 -17.81 -16.33 5.41
C VAL A 162 -17.69 -17.35 4.30
N ASN A 163 -18.81 -17.73 3.67
CA ASN A 163 -18.76 -18.51 2.43
C ASN A 163 -17.96 -17.70 1.39
N TYR A 164 -16.85 -18.26 0.90
CA TYR A 164 -15.98 -17.57 -0.06
C TYR A 164 -16.59 -17.56 -1.46
N ASN A 165 -17.65 -16.76 -1.65
CA ASN A 165 -18.29 -16.40 -2.92
C ASN A 165 -17.39 -15.56 -3.86
N ASN A 166 -16.07 -15.64 -3.67
CA ASN A 166 -15.02 -15.01 -4.46
C ASN A 166 -14.24 -16.08 -5.28
N ASN A 167 -14.89 -17.20 -5.60
CA ASN A 167 -14.39 -18.12 -6.63
C ASN A 167 -14.28 -17.35 -7.96
N PHE A 168 -13.23 -17.60 -8.75
CA PHE A 168 -13.06 -17.00 -10.07
C PHE A 168 -14.30 -17.17 -10.96
N HIS A 169 -15.00 -18.31 -10.86
CA HIS A 169 -16.28 -18.52 -11.55
C HIS A 169 -17.38 -17.51 -11.16
N GLU A 170 -17.45 -17.12 -9.88
CA GLU A 170 -18.45 -16.17 -9.39
C GLU A 170 -18.06 -14.72 -9.69
N LEU A 171 -16.76 -14.40 -9.65
CA LEU A 171 -16.23 -13.13 -10.16
C LEU A 171 -16.47 -12.98 -11.68
N MET A 172 -16.28 -14.04 -12.47
CA MET A 172 -16.61 -14.06 -13.90
C MET A 172 -18.12 -13.92 -14.13
N LYS A 173 -18.96 -14.61 -13.33
CA LYS A 173 -20.42 -14.46 -13.41
C LYS A 173 -20.88 -13.04 -13.10
N ASN A 174 -20.32 -12.41 -12.07
CA ASN A 174 -20.68 -11.04 -11.66
C ASN A 174 -20.19 -10.01 -12.68
N THR A 175 -18.95 -10.11 -13.17
CA THR A 175 -18.43 -9.21 -14.21
C THR A 175 -19.18 -9.36 -15.54
N ILE A 176 -19.56 -10.58 -15.96
CA ILE A 176 -20.43 -10.80 -17.14
C ILE A 176 -21.84 -10.23 -16.91
N TYR A 177 -22.40 -10.37 -15.71
CA TYR A 177 -23.70 -9.80 -15.36
C TYR A 177 -23.66 -8.26 -15.38
N GLU A 178 -22.61 -7.64 -14.85
CA GLU A 178 -22.37 -6.20 -14.97
C GLU A 178 -22.24 -5.78 -16.45
N MET A 179 -21.38 -6.43 -17.23
CA MET A 179 -21.19 -6.11 -18.66
C MET A 179 -22.49 -6.20 -19.47
N THR A 180 -23.34 -7.20 -19.21
CA THR A 180 -24.61 -7.40 -19.92
C THR A 180 -25.69 -6.41 -19.47
N THR A 181 -25.83 -6.13 -18.17
CA THR A 181 -26.81 -5.15 -17.64
C THR A 181 -26.42 -3.70 -17.93
N ASN A 182 -25.13 -3.39 -18.03
CA ASN A 182 -24.60 -2.05 -18.36
C ASN A 182 -24.98 -1.55 -19.77
N SER A 183 -25.48 -2.42 -20.64
CA SER A 183 -25.75 -2.14 -22.06
C SER A 183 -26.78 -1.03 -22.36
N SER A 184 -27.58 -0.56 -21.38
CA SER A 184 -28.79 0.23 -21.69
C SER A 184 -28.92 1.65 -21.09
N LYS A 185 -28.48 1.96 -19.85
CA LYS A 185 -28.63 3.34 -19.29
C LYS A 185 -27.83 3.76 -18.03
N ILE A 186 -27.29 2.86 -17.20
CA ILE A 186 -27.04 3.18 -15.77
C ILE A 186 -25.60 3.63 -15.42
N ILE A 187 -24.60 3.36 -16.26
CA ILE A 187 -23.15 3.53 -15.95
C ILE A 187 -22.75 4.93 -15.44
N LYS A 188 -23.46 6.00 -15.85
CA LYS A 188 -23.08 7.39 -15.54
C LYS A 188 -23.03 7.76 -14.05
N ASN A 189 -23.62 6.94 -13.16
CA ASN A 189 -23.66 7.22 -11.73
C ASN A 189 -22.57 6.50 -10.91
N THR A 190 -21.71 5.67 -11.51
CA THR A 190 -20.61 5.02 -10.77
C THR A 190 -19.31 5.81 -10.88
N ILE A 191 -18.88 6.19 -12.08
CA ILE A 191 -17.57 6.82 -12.30
C ILE A 191 -17.56 8.28 -11.83
N ILE A 192 -16.70 8.60 -10.85
CA ILE A 192 -16.46 9.97 -10.40
C ILE A 192 -15.65 10.73 -11.47
N GLN A 193 -16.28 11.62 -12.23
CA GLN A 193 -15.60 12.45 -13.23
C GLN A 193 -14.97 13.70 -12.62
N SER A 194 -13.72 14.01 -12.96
CA SER A 194 -13.04 15.26 -12.57
C SER A 194 -13.67 16.50 -13.20
N GLY A 195 -14.34 16.30 -14.34
CA GLY A 195 -14.98 17.33 -15.15
C GLY A 195 -14.07 17.98 -16.19
N PHE A 196 -12.79 17.61 -16.25
CA PHE A 196 -11.88 18.00 -17.31
C PHE A 196 -11.84 16.91 -18.39
N ILE A 197 -12.27 17.25 -19.62
CA ILE A 197 -12.62 16.28 -20.65
C ILE A 197 -11.39 15.44 -21.06
N ASP A 198 -10.27 16.09 -21.35
CA ASP A 198 -9.05 15.41 -21.76
C ASP A 198 -8.37 14.64 -20.61
N LEU A 199 -8.64 14.97 -19.33
CA LEU A 199 -8.19 14.15 -18.20
C LEU A 199 -9.10 12.95 -18.00
N ASP A 200 -10.42 13.15 -17.96
CA ASP A 200 -11.41 12.09 -17.78
C ASP A 200 -11.31 11.03 -18.90
N GLN A 201 -10.87 11.41 -20.10
CA GLN A 201 -10.55 10.49 -21.22
C GLN A 201 -9.24 9.69 -21.03
N LEU A 202 -8.26 10.21 -20.31
CA LEU A 202 -6.97 9.54 -20.09
C LEU A 202 -6.95 8.68 -18.82
N THR A 203 -7.71 9.05 -17.79
CA THR A 203 -7.80 8.34 -16.52
C THR A 203 -9.07 7.49 -16.35
N ASN A 204 -10.02 7.59 -17.29
CA ASN A 204 -11.39 7.08 -17.15
C ASN A 204 -12.10 7.63 -15.89
N GLY A 205 -11.86 8.91 -15.57
CA GLY A 205 -12.34 9.56 -14.35
C GLY A 205 -11.41 9.35 -13.14
N LEU A 206 -11.97 9.33 -11.93
CA LEU A 206 -11.28 9.08 -10.66
C LEU A 206 -11.72 7.71 -10.13
N PRO A 207 -10.92 6.64 -10.31
CA PRO A 207 -11.31 5.29 -9.91
C PRO A 207 -11.49 5.11 -8.38
N PHE A 208 -12.44 4.25 -8.00
CA PHE A 208 -12.63 3.83 -6.62
C PHE A 208 -11.44 2.99 -6.11
N GLY A 209 -11.14 3.09 -4.81
CA GLY A 209 -10.06 2.35 -4.18
C GLY A 209 -8.64 2.89 -4.44
N ASP A 210 -8.49 3.99 -5.19
CA ASP A 210 -7.19 4.48 -5.69
C ASP A 210 -6.60 5.66 -4.94
N LEU A 211 -5.27 5.65 -4.83
CA LEU A 211 -4.46 6.77 -4.35
C LEU A 211 -3.96 7.58 -5.55
N ILE A 212 -4.51 8.77 -5.70
CA ILE A 212 -4.20 9.71 -6.77
C ILE A 212 -3.32 10.81 -6.18
N ILE A 213 -2.11 10.98 -6.70
CA ILE A 213 -1.21 12.07 -6.31
C ILE A 213 -1.30 13.20 -7.34
N LEU A 214 -1.53 14.42 -6.88
CA LEU A 214 -1.42 15.64 -7.69
C LEU A 214 -0.21 16.47 -7.22
N ALA A 215 0.88 16.38 -7.97
CA ALA A 215 2.13 17.05 -7.67
C ALA A 215 2.32 18.35 -8.48
N GLY A 216 3.26 19.18 -8.05
CA GLY A 216 3.60 20.46 -8.70
C GLY A 216 4.46 21.36 -7.83
N ARG A 217 5.09 22.37 -8.42
CA ARG A 217 5.85 23.42 -7.69
C ARG A 217 4.93 24.31 -6.83
N PRO A 218 5.48 25.17 -5.95
CA PRO A 218 4.73 26.28 -5.36
C PRO A 218 4.05 27.12 -6.44
N SER A 219 2.92 27.76 -6.10
CA SER A 219 2.17 28.68 -6.97
C SER A 219 1.64 28.14 -8.32
N MET A 220 1.97 26.91 -8.75
CA MET A 220 1.42 26.26 -9.95
C MET A 220 -0.02 25.74 -9.80
N GLY A 221 -0.81 26.34 -8.91
CA GLY A 221 -2.26 26.09 -8.85
C GLY A 221 -2.74 24.73 -8.31
N LYS A 222 -1.90 23.87 -7.71
CA LYS A 222 -2.28 22.54 -7.16
C LYS A 222 -3.63 22.53 -6.41
N THR A 223 -3.71 23.28 -5.31
CA THR A 223 -4.91 23.44 -4.49
C THR A 223 -6.09 23.96 -5.29
N SER A 224 -5.84 24.90 -6.21
CA SER A 224 -6.87 25.44 -7.08
C SER A 224 -7.42 24.38 -8.02
N LEU A 225 -6.59 23.54 -8.65
CA LEU A 225 -7.07 22.44 -9.50
C LEU A 225 -7.90 21.45 -8.68
N ALA A 226 -7.43 21.06 -7.50
CA ALA A 226 -8.16 20.15 -6.59
C ALA A 226 -9.54 20.71 -6.19
N ILE A 227 -9.63 22.01 -5.93
CA ILE A 227 -10.90 22.70 -5.63
C ILE A 227 -11.79 22.81 -6.89
N ASN A 228 -11.23 22.98 -8.09
CA ASN A 228 -12.00 22.94 -9.34
C ASN A 228 -12.55 21.54 -9.62
N ILE A 229 -11.77 20.47 -9.36
CA ILE A 229 -12.23 19.07 -9.42
C ILE A 229 -13.39 18.85 -8.44
N ALA A 230 -13.23 19.27 -7.18
CA ALA A 230 -14.29 19.17 -6.18
C ALA A 230 -15.57 19.91 -6.60
N TYR A 231 -15.43 21.14 -7.09
CA TYR A 231 -16.53 21.96 -7.60
C TYR A 231 -17.27 21.31 -8.78
N ASN A 232 -16.54 20.75 -9.75
CA ASN A 232 -17.11 20.04 -10.88
C ASN A 232 -17.95 18.83 -10.43
N ILE A 233 -17.44 18.05 -9.47
CA ILE A 233 -18.12 16.87 -8.91
C ILE A 233 -19.41 17.28 -8.19
N LEU A 234 -19.35 18.28 -7.29
CA LEU A 234 -20.49 18.76 -6.49
C LEU A 234 -21.64 19.38 -7.32
N ILE A 235 -21.37 19.77 -8.58
CA ILE A 235 -22.41 20.26 -9.51
C ILE A 235 -22.96 19.16 -10.41
N LYS A 236 -22.11 18.21 -10.85
CA LYS A 236 -22.50 17.17 -11.81
C LYS A 236 -23.11 15.93 -11.16
N SER A 237 -22.92 15.74 -9.85
CA SER A 237 -23.25 14.51 -9.13
C SER A 237 -23.74 14.79 -7.71
N THR A 238 -24.30 13.78 -7.06
CA THR A 238 -24.64 13.79 -5.64
C THR A 238 -23.51 13.25 -4.75
N PHE A 239 -22.29 13.15 -5.25
CA PHE A 239 -21.15 12.62 -4.49
C PHE A 239 -20.74 13.55 -3.35
N SER A 240 -20.45 12.96 -2.19
CA SER A 240 -19.92 13.68 -1.04
C SER A 240 -18.43 13.98 -1.21
N ILE A 241 -17.94 15.09 -0.65
CA ILE A 241 -16.50 15.43 -0.67
C ILE A 241 -16.01 15.79 0.72
N CYS A 242 -14.89 15.19 1.14
CA CYS A 242 -14.18 15.51 2.36
C CYS A 242 -12.81 16.11 2.03
N ILE A 243 -12.51 17.31 2.54
CA ILE A 243 -11.26 18.03 2.28
C ILE A 243 -10.50 18.21 3.60
N PHE A 244 -9.34 17.54 3.73
CA PHE A 244 -8.37 17.78 4.78
C PHE A 244 -7.38 18.86 4.32
N SER A 245 -7.47 20.04 4.92
CA SER A 245 -6.63 21.19 4.57
C SER A 245 -5.62 21.48 5.67
N LEU A 246 -4.36 21.15 5.40
CA LEU A 246 -3.26 21.28 6.35
C LEU A 246 -2.46 22.57 6.13
N GLU A 247 -2.53 23.16 4.93
CA GLU A 247 -1.88 24.44 4.57
C GLU A 247 -2.83 25.66 4.58
N MET A 248 -4.10 25.48 4.19
CA MET A 248 -5.07 26.58 4.04
C MET A 248 -6.22 26.48 5.07
N SER A 249 -6.85 27.60 5.41
CA SER A 249 -8.05 27.58 6.26
C SER A 249 -9.33 27.32 5.46
N SER A 250 -10.34 26.77 6.14
CA SER A 250 -11.68 26.49 5.60
C SER A 250 -12.30 27.72 4.91
N LYS A 251 -12.16 28.91 5.50
CA LYS A 251 -12.61 30.19 4.93
C LYS A 251 -11.92 30.51 3.59
N GLN A 252 -10.63 30.22 3.44
CA GLN A 252 -9.91 30.46 2.18
C GLN A 252 -10.34 29.47 1.08
N ILE A 253 -10.62 28.21 1.43
CA ILE A 253 -11.17 27.21 0.50
C ILE A 253 -12.58 27.61 0.05
N LEU A 254 -13.43 28.05 0.99
CA LEU A 254 -14.77 28.57 0.68
C LEU A 254 -14.70 29.78 -0.26
N ASN A 255 -13.81 30.74 0.00
CA ASN A 255 -13.60 31.89 -0.88
C ASN A 255 -13.14 31.47 -2.30
N LYS A 256 -12.28 30.45 -2.43
CA LYS A 256 -11.90 29.89 -3.74
C LYS A 256 -13.09 29.23 -4.45
N LEU A 257 -13.88 28.41 -3.75
CA LEU A 257 -15.10 27.80 -4.30
C LEU A 257 -16.09 28.86 -4.81
N ILE A 258 -16.28 29.95 -4.04
CA ILE A 258 -17.13 31.08 -4.46
C ILE A 258 -16.53 31.79 -5.68
N SER A 259 -15.21 32.04 -5.70
CA SER A 259 -14.51 32.69 -6.84
C SER A 259 -14.64 31.88 -8.14
N ILE A 260 -14.36 30.58 -8.10
CA ILE A 260 -14.46 29.64 -9.23
C ILE A 260 -15.89 29.58 -9.78
N SER A 261 -16.89 29.57 -8.90
CA SER A 261 -18.30 29.35 -9.27
C SER A 261 -19.07 30.60 -9.69
N SER A 262 -18.65 31.78 -9.20
CA SER A 262 -19.25 33.08 -9.54
C SER A 262 -18.52 33.83 -10.65
N TYR A 263 -17.30 33.38 -11.00
CA TYR A 263 -16.33 34.10 -11.83
C TYR A 263 -15.97 35.51 -11.32
N ILE A 264 -16.02 35.72 -9.99
CA ILE A 264 -15.57 36.95 -9.33
C ILE A 264 -14.10 36.79 -8.90
N PRO A 265 -13.23 37.80 -9.08
CA PRO A 265 -11.86 37.78 -8.59
C PRO A 265 -11.74 37.46 -7.10
N TYR A 266 -10.76 36.64 -6.75
CA TYR A 266 -10.49 36.23 -5.38
C TYR A 266 -10.10 37.42 -4.48
N GLN A 267 -9.51 38.48 -5.05
CA GLN A 267 -9.20 39.72 -4.34
C GLN A 267 -10.48 40.51 -3.98
N ASP A 268 -11.43 40.67 -4.90
CA ASP A 268 -12.73 41.32 -4.65
C ASP A 268 -13.50 40.64 -3.49
N LEU A 269 -13.42 39.30 -3.40
CA LEU A 269 -14.04 38.50 -2.34
C LEU A 269 -13.34 38.63 -0.98
N ILE A 270 -12.10 39.13 -0.95
CA ILE A 270 -11.37 39.44 0.29
C ILE A 270 -11.62 40.90 0.72
N HIS A 271 -11.61 41.83 -0.22
CA HIS A 271 -11.67 43.28 0.07
C HIS A 271 -13.09 43.86 0.08
N SER A 272 -14.09 43.13 -0.44
CA SER A 272 -15.52 43.30 -0.16
C SER A 272 -16.11 44.72 -0.28
N GLN A 273 -15.82 45.44 -1.37
CA GLN A 273 -16.38 46.78 -1.63
C GLN A 273 -17.43 46.87 -2.77
N ASN A 274 -17.50 45.88 -3.67
CA ASN A 274 -18.35 45.94 -4.86
C ASN A 274 -19.74 45.30 -4.66
N ASN A 275 -20.72 46.11 -4.28
CA ASN A 275 -22.10 45.64 -3.98
C ASN A 275 -22.80 44.91 -5.14
N ASN A 276 -22.48 45.23 -6.39
CA ASN A 276 -23.15 44.69 -7.59
C ASN A 276 -23.01 43.16 -7.75
N ASN A 277 -22.05 42.53 -7.07
CA ASN A 277 -21.79 41.09 -7.17
C ASN A 277 -22.53 40.22 -6.13
N TRP A 278 -23.20 40.80 -5.12
CA TRP A 278 -23.88 40.05 -4.06
C TRP A 278 -24.96 39.08 -4.56
N THR A 279 -25.64 39.39 -5.66
CA THR A 279 -26.67 38.52 -6.27
C THR A 279 -26.08 37.20 -6.80
N LYS A 280 -24.90 37.25 -7.42
CA LYS A 280 -24.14 36.07 -7.87
C LYS A 280 -23.66 35.25 -6.68
N ILE A 281 -23.08 35.90 -5.67
CA ILE A 281 -22.61 35.23 -4.44
C ILE A 281 -23.78 34.53 -3.72
N LYS A 282 -24.93 35.21 -3.56
CA LYS A 282 -26.12 34.67 -2.89
C LYS A 282 -26.74 33.48 -3.63
N THR A 283 -26.68 33.45 -4.97
CA THR A 283 -27.14 32.31 -5.78
C THR A 283 -26.15 31.14 -5.77
N VAL A 284 -24.84 31.42 -5.76
CA VAL A 284 -23.78 30.40 -5.53
C VAL A 284 -23.92 29.75 -4.15
N CYS A 285 -24.01 30.53 -3.07
CA CYS A 285 -24.10 29.97 -1.73
C CYS A 285 -25.37 29.12 -1.55
N LYS A 286 -26.51 29.50 -2.17
CA LYS A 286 -27.73 28.67 -2.22
C LYS A 286 -27.57 27.33 -2.96
N LYS A 287 -26.58 27.18 -3.85
CA LYS A 287 -26.21 25.90 -4.47
C LYS A 287 -25.27 25.10 -3.58
N LEU A 288 -24.22 25.73 -3.06
CA LEU A 288 -23.23 25.07 -2.19
C LEU A 288 -23.85 24.53 -0.89
N LEU A 289 -24.82 25.24 -0.31
CA LEU A 289 -25.61 24.78 0.85
C LEU A 289 -26.48 23.53 0.59
N LYS A 290 -26.60 23.06 -0.66
CA LYS A 290 -27.26 21.80 -1.04
C LYS A 290 -26.27 20.69 -1.39
N SER A 291 -24.96 20.93 -1.25
CA SER A 291 -23.90 20.01 -1.69
C SER A 291 -23.12 19.46 -0.50
N ASN A 292 -22.84 18.16 -0.51
CA ASN A 292 -22.29 17.43 0.64
C ASN A 292 -20.76 17.60 0.75
N ILE A 293 -20.31 18.84 1.01
CA ILE A 293 -18.90 19.19 1.20
C ILE A 293 -18.55 19.38 2.68
N TYR A 294 -17.50 18.71 3.11
CA TYR A 294 -16.96 18.75 4.47
C TYR A 294 -15.49 19.21 4.41
N ILE A 295 -15.09 20.14 5.27
CA ILE A 295 -13.74 20.71 5.29
C ILE A 295 -13.18 20.64 6.71
N TYR A 296 -12.00 20.04 6.86
CA TYR A 296 -11.28 19.91 8.12
C TYR A 296 -9.93 20.62 7.99
N ASP A 297 -9.79 21.79 8.62
CA ASP A 297 -8.60 22.66 8.55
C ASP A 297 -7.66 22.55 9.76
N LYS A 298 -7.64 21.36 10.38
CA LYS A 298 -6.77 21.05 11.54
C LYS A 298 -5.31 20.94 11.09
N THR A 299 -4.50 21.93 11.48
CA THR A 299 -3.04 21.90 11.30
C THR A 299 -2.42 20.69 12.00
N ASN A 300 -1.30 20.19 11.47
CA ASN A 300 -0.55 19.04 12.02
C ASN A 300 -1.39 17.75 12.20
N ALA A 301 -2.35 17.49 11.31
CA ALA A 301 -3.10 16.24 11.31
C ALA A 301 -2.17 15.00 11.23
N SER A 302 -2.35 14.06 12.16
CA SER A 302 -1.72 12.74 12.04
C SER A 302 -2.50 11.86 11.04
N ILE A 303 -1.81 10.92 10.38
CA ILE A 303 -2.44 10.00 9.43
C ILE A 303 -3.59 9.20 10.06
N ASP A 304 -3.50 8.88 11.35
CA ASP A 304 -4.54 8.20 12.11
C ASP A 304 -5.78 9.07 12.40
N TYR A 305 -5.64 10.40 12.50
CA TYR A 305 -6.76 11.32 12.54
C TYR A 305 -7.50 11.38 11.19
N ILE A 306 -6.76 11.40 10.08
CA ILE A 306 -7.33 11.37 8.72
C ILE A 306 -8.11 10.06 8.52
N GLU A 307 -7.49 8.91 8.85
CA GLU A 307 -8.12 7.59 8.84
C GLU A 307 -9.41 7.53 9.67
N TYR A 308 -9.39 8.10 10.88
CA TYR A 308 -10.55 8.16 11.79
C TYR A 308 -11.71 8.98 11.21
N ILE A 309 -11.44 10.22 10.76
CA ILE A 309 -12.47 11.11 10.21
C ILE A 309 -13.04 10.54 8.91
N SER A 310 -12.21 10.02 8.00
CA SER A 310 -12.67 9.41 6.75
C SER A 310 -13.61 8.23 6.98
N LYS A 311 -13.35 7.40 8.00
CA LYS A 311 -14.20 6.25 8.36
C LYS A 311 -15.57 6.64 8.92
N ILE A 312 -15.67 7.74 9.67
CA ILE A 312 -16.96 8.22 10.20
C ILE A 312 -17.74 8.91 9.07
N TRP A 313 -17.11 9.85 8.38
CA TRP A 313 -17.74 10.64 7.32
C TRP A 313 -18.39 9.78 6.22
N ILE A 314 -17.75 8.67 5.83
CA ILE A 314 -18.25 7.76 4.80
C ILE A 314 -19.36 6.80 5.28
N GLN A 315 -19.46 6.57 6.60
CA GLN A 315 -20.60 5.88 7.23
C GLN A 315 -21.83 6.79 7.22
N ASP A 316 -21.66 8.09 7.49
CA ASP A 316 -22.74 9.08 7.45
C ASP A 316 -23.25 9.38 6.01
N ASN A 317 -22.41 9.15 4.98
CA ASN A 317 -22.66 9.57 3.59
C ASN A 317 -22.84 8.42 2.58
N ASN A 318 -23.19 7.21 3.02
CA ASN A 318 -23.55 6.07 2.15
C ASN A 318 -22.50 5.71 1.07
N GLN A 319 -21.23 5.58 1.46
CA GLN A 319 -20.13 5.00 0.65
C GLN A 319 -19.69 5.72 -0.64
N TYR A 320 -20.39 6.75 -1.14
CA TYR A 320 -19.99 7.45 -2.36
C TYR A 320 -19.40 8.85 -2.10
N GLY A 321 -18.09 9.00 -2.33
CA GLY A 321 -17.44 10.31 -2.26
C GLY A 321 -15.97 10.35 -2.67
N LEU A 322 -15.36 11.53 -2.53
CA LEU A 322 -13.95 11.81 -2.78
C LEU A 322 -13.29 12.40 -1.52
N VAL A 323 -12.13 11.87 -1.12
CA VAL A 323 -11.28 12.51 -0.11
C VAL A 323 -10.18 13.31 -0.80
N ILE A 324 -9.97 14.56 -0.38
CA ILE A 324 -8.91 15.45 -0.85
C ILE A 324 -8.01 15.81 0.34
N ILE A 325 -6.68 15.76 0.18
CA ILE A 325 -5.73 16.08 1.25
C ILE A 325 -4.65 17.06 0.73
N ASP A 326 -4.61 18.26 1.31
CA ASP A 326 -3.70 19.35 0.92
C ASP A 326 -2.80 19.80 2.09
N TYR A 327 -1.54 19.38 2.21
CA TYR A 327 -0.78 18.49 1.32
C TYR A 327 -0.06 17.37 2.09
N LEU A 328 0.30 16.32 1.36
CA LEU A 328 0.88 15.07 1.86
C LEU A 328 2.10 15.28 2.76
N GLN A 329 2.98 16.24 2.42
CA GLN A 329 4.16 16.55 3.22
C GLN A 329 3.90 17.38 4.49
N LEU A 330 2.65 17.66 4.87
CA LEU A 330 2.28 18.16 6.22
C LEU A 330 1.67 17.08 7.14
N ILE A 331 1.34 15.90 6.60
CA ILE A 331 0.82 14.78 7.40
C ILE A 331 1.89 14.31 8.40
N GLN A 332 1.46 14.12 9.65
CA GLN A 332 2.30 13.65 10.75
C GLN A 332 2.05 12.17 11.10
N ILE A 333 2.98 11.58 11.86
CA ILE A 333 2.87 10.22 12.39
C ILE A 333 3.03 10.30 13.90
N ASP A 334 2.01 9.85 14.63
CA ASP A 334 2.06 9.76 16.08
C ASP A 334 3.08 8.66 16.47
N ASN A 335 4.08 9.00 17.28
CA ASN A 335 5.26 8.17 17.65
C ASN A 335 6.34 8.02 16.56
N SER A 336 6.76 9.13 15.93
CA SER A 336 7.77 9.21 14.85
C SER A 336 9.24 8.99 15.24
N ILE A 337 9.54 8.28 16.33
CA ILE A 337 10.91 8.12 16.87
C ILE A 337 11.84 7.47 15.82
N ASN A 338 12.89 8.19 15.43
CA ASN A 338 14.00 7.77 14.55
C ASN A 338 13.66 7.42 13.08
N LEU A 339 12.47 7.72 12.56
CA LEU A 339 12.17 7.54 11.13
C LEU A 339 12.61 8.74 10.27
N ASN A 340 13.39 8.48 9.21
CA ASN A 340 13.74 9.50 8.21
C ASN A 340 12.49 10.03 7.51
N ARG A 341 12.45 11.31 7.13
CA ARG A 341 11.25 11.92 6.52
C ARG A 341 10.73 11.15 5.30
N VAL A 342 11.62 10.62 4.48
CA VAL A 342 11.26 9.76 3.34
C VAL A 342 10.49 8.50 3.78
N GLN A 343 10.96 7.81 4.83
CA GLN A 343 10.29 6.62 5.38
C GLN A 343 8.93 6.98 6.01
N GLN A 344 8.82 8.18 6.60
CA GLN A 344 7.54 8.70 7.07
C GLN A 344 6.56 8.87 5.89
N LEU A 345 7.00 9.47 4.78
CA LEU A 345 6.15 9.60 3.59
C LEU A 345 5.76 8.24 2.99
N SER A 346 6.68 7.27 2.88
CA SER A 346 6.35 5.90 2.43
C SER A 346 5.32 5.22 3.34
N TYR A 347 5.39 5.46 4.65
CA TYR A 347 4.39 4.94 5.59
C TYR A 347 3.02 5.61 5.37
N ILE A 348 3.01 6.93 5.16
CA ILE A 348 1.82 7.73 4.90
C ILE A 348 1.16 7.34 3.55
N THR A 349 1.90 7.24 2.45
CA THR A 349 1.36 6.81 1.14
C THR A 349 0.74 5.43 1.22
N ARG A 350 1.44 4.48 1.83
CA ARG A 350 0.93 3.11 1.97
C ARG A 350 -0.31 3.05 2.86
N LYS A 351 -0.37 3.81 3.96
CA LYS A 351 -1.60 3.95 4.77
C LYS A 351 -2.75 4.55 3.96
N LEU A 352 -2.49 5.59 3.15
CA LEU A 352 -3.52 6.24 2.32
C LEU A 352 -4.04 5.32 1.20
N LYS A 353 -3.18 4.52 0.54
CA LYS A 353 -3.66 3.51 -0.43
C LYS A 353 -4.50 2.42 0.25
N MET A 354 -4.06 1.94 1.42
CA MET A 354 -4.84 0.97 2.20
C MET A 354 -6.19 1.57 2.68
N LEU A 355 -6.23 2.86 3.02
CA LEU A 355 -7.47 3.58 3.36
C LEU A 355 -8.41 3.73 2.15
N ALA A 356 -7.86 4.10 0.99
CA ALA A 356 -8.62 4.20 -0.26
C ALA A 356 -9.29 2.86 -0.61
N GLN A 357 -8.52 1.78 -0.59
CA GLN A 357 -9.02 0.41 -0.83
C GLN A 357 -10.03 -0.05 0.22
N TYR A 358 -9.77 0.21 1.51
CA TYR A 358 -10.67 -0.18 2.61
C TYR A 358 -12.03 0.56 2.57
N LEU A 359 -12.03 1.82 2.13
CA LEU A 359 -13.24 2.63 1.99
C LEU A 359 -13.89 2.54 0.60
N ASN A 360 -13.22 1.92 -0.37
CA ASN A 360 -13.59 1.88 -1.78
C ASN A 360 -13.87 3.27 -2.39
N ILE A 361 -13.05 4.28 -2.05
CA ILE A 361 -13.18 5.66 -2.58
C ILE A 361 -11.83 6.19 -3.11
N PRO A 362 -11.82 7.07 -4.12
CA PRO A 362 -10.62 7.78 -4.51
C PRO A 362 -10.12 8.69 -3.38
N ILE A 363 -8.80 8.71 -3.20
CA ILE A 363 -8.11 9.66 -2.31
C ILE A 363 -7.13 10.50 -3.15
N LEU A 364 -7.47 11.77 -3.36
CA LEU A 364 -6.66 12.77 -4.06
C LEU A 364 -5.74 13.48 -3.07
N THR A 365 -4.43 13.28 -3.19
CA THR A 365 -3.42 13.84 -2.28
C THR A 365 -2.50 14.81 -3.00
N LEU A 366 -2.36 16.03 -2.47
CA LEU A 366 -1.52 17.04 -3.08
C LEU A 366 -0.07 16.86 -2.61
N SER A 367 0.88 17.08 -3.51
CA SER A 367 2.31 16.85 -3.24
C SER A 367 3.18 17.98 -3.79
N GLN A 368 4.23 18.36 -3.07
CA GLN A 368 5.21 19.32 -3.55
C GLN A 368 6.26 18.62 -4.44
N LEU A 369 6.79 19.32 -5.44
CA LEU A 369 7.99 18.89 -6.18
C LEU A 369 9.28 19.49 -5.60
N ASN A 370 10.37 18.75 -5.68
CA ASN A 370 11.73 19.18 -5.34
C ASN A 370 12.13 20.48 -6.05
N ARG A 371 13.09 21.23 -5.48
CA ARG A 371 13.63 22.46 -6.11
C ARG A 371 14.60 22.18 -7.27
N SER A 372 15.15 20.97 -7.35
CA SER A 372 16.14 20.54 -8.37
C SER A 372 15.63 20.64 -9.82
N ILE A 373 14.32 20.62 -10.04
CA ILE A 373 13.68 20.80 -11.35
C ILE A 373 13.93 22.19 -11.95
N GLU A 374 14.10 23.23 -11.12
CA GLU A 374 14.30 24.62 -11.57
C GLU A 374 15.71 24.84 -12.15
N VAL A 375 16.65 23.92 -11.87
CA VAL A 375 18.04 23.93 -12.36
C VAL A 375 18.18 23.16 -13.69
N ARG A 376 17.17 22.37 -14.09
CA ARG A 376 17.22 21.61 -15.35
C ARG A 376 16.82 22.48 -16.54
N ILE A 377 17.43 22.17 -17.69
CA ILE A 377 17.13 22.79 -18.99
C ILE A 377 15.68 22.46 -19.39
N ASN A 378 15.33 21.17 -19.42
CA ASN A 378 13.92 20.77 -19.41
C ASN A 378 13.40 20.75 -17.96
N LYS A 379 12.51 21.69 -17.65
CA LYS A 379 11.84 21.87 -16.35
C LYS A 379 10.58 21.02 -16.21
N GLU A 380 10.27 20.18 -17.19
CA GLU A 380 9.18 19.21 -17.14
C GLU A 380 9.38 18.21 -15.98
N PRO A 381 8.30 17.87 -15.23
CA PRO A 381 8.40 17.05 -14.04
C PRO A 381 8.35 15.55 -14.36
N VAL A 382 9.19 14.80 -13.68
CA VAL A 382 9.27 13.33 -13.73
C VAL A 382 9.11 12.74 -12.33
N LEU A 383 8.85 11.43 -12.23
CA LEU A 383 8.50 10.76 -10.97
C LEU A 383 9.54 10.96 -9.83
N SER A 384 10.83 11.09 -10.17
CA SER A 384 11.90 11.41 -9.21
C SER A 384 11.87 12.83 -8.63
N ASP A 385 11.04 13.72 -9.16
CA ASP A 385 10.89 15.09 -8.64
C ASP A 385 9.87 15.20 -7.51
N LEU A 386 9.07 14.15 -7.26
CA LEU A 386 8.22 14.06 -6.07
C LEU A 386 9.09 14.34 -4.84
N LYS A 387 8.71 15.35 -4.05
CA LYS A 387 9.53 15.80 -2.92
C LYS A 387 9.67 14.68 -1.90
N GLU A 388 10.89 14.52 -1.40
CA GLU A 388 11.28 13.45 -0.46
C GLU A 388 11.16 12.01 -1.04
N SER A 389 11.13 11.80 -2.37
CA SER A 389 10.97 10.45 -3.00
C SER A 389 12.21 9.52 -3.02
N GLY A 390 13.39 9.99 -2.64
CA GLY A 390 14.65 9.22 -2.69
C GLY A 390 15.26 8.97 -1.31
N CYS A 391 15.25 7.72 -0.82
CA CYS A 391 15.71 7.35 0.52
C CYS A 391 17.23 7.05 0.60
N ILE A 392 18.08 7.90 0.03
CA ILE A 392 19.54 7.83 0.25
C ILE A 392 19.91 8.81 1.37
N ASN A 393 20.15 8.28 2.58
CA ASN A 393 20.70 9.04 3.71
C ASN A 393 22.09 8.49 4.09
N GLN A 394 22.95 9.33 4.68
CA GLN A 394 24.40 9.33 4.40
C GLN A 394 25.27 8.19 5.01
N ASN A 395 24.70 7.25 5.76
CA ASN A 395 25.46 6.28 6.59
C ASN A 395 25.38 4.81 6.12
N ILE A 396 25.64 4.52 4.83
CA ILE A 396 25.80 3.14 4.32
C ILE A 396 27.03 3.06 3.40
N THR A 397 27.89 2.05 3.59
CA THR A 397 29.18 1.83 2.87
C THR A 397 29.01 1.38 1.42
N THR A 398 28.18 2.10 0.67
CA THR A 398 28.04 1.94 -0.78
C THR A 398 29.26 2.54 -1.48
N LYS A 399 29.97 1.74 -2.29
CA LYS A 399 31.04 2.25 -3.17
C LYS A 399 30.42 2.90 -4.41
N ILE A 400 29.87 4.09 -4.23
CA ILE A 400 29.38 4.95 -5.31
C ILE A 400 30.58 5.34 -6.18
N MET A 401 30.51 5.10 -7.48
CA MET A 401 31.64 5.28 -8.39
C MET A 401 31.44 6.52 -9.27
N ASN A 402 32.29 7.54 -9.12
CA ASN A 402 32.52 8.54 -10.16
C ASN A 402 33.95 9.14 -10.11
N ARG A 403 34.27 9.99 -11.09
CA ARG A 403 35.59 10.06 -11.75
C ARG A 403 36.80 10.63 -11.01
N TYR A 404 36.68 11.20 -9.80
CA TYR A 404 37.81 11.82 -9.09
C TYR A 404 38.11 11.16 -7.75
N THR A 405 39.40 11.06 -7.42
CA THR A 405 39.92 10.25 -6.31
C THR A 405 39.75 10.94 -4.95
N TYR A 406 39.00 10.32 -4.03
CA TYR A 406 39.60 9.55 -2.92
C TYR A 406 38.54 8.75 -2.12
N LEU A 407 38.98 7.90 -1.20
CA LEU A 407 38.13 6.98 -0.43
C LEU A 407 37.47 7.68 0.77
N LEU A 408 36.14 7.85 0.73
CA LEU A 408 35.36 8.17 1.94
C LEU A 408 35.08 6.90 2.76
N TYR A 409 35.85 6.70 3.82
CA TYR A 409 35.62 5.64 4.81
C TYR A 409 34.53 6.08 5.80
N ILE A 410 33.52 5.24 6.03
CA ILE A 410 32.41 5.60 6.95
C ILE A 410 32.81 5.66 8.44
N LYS A 411 34.03 5.23 8.80
CA LYS A 411 34.59 5.55 10.13
C LYS A 411 35.00 7.03 10.30
N SER A 412 35.13 7.83 9.24
CA SER A 412 35.61 9.22 9.32
C SER A 412 34.52 10.29 9.08
N ILE A 413 33.25 9.99 9.37
CA ILE A 413 32.20 11.02 9.52
C ILE A 413 32.22 11.65 10.94
N ILE A 414 32.92 11.03 11.90
CA ILE A 414 33.01 11.52 13.29
C ILE A 414 34.00 12.71 13.42
N GLN A 415 35.11 12.71 12.67
CA GLN A 415 36.16 13.76 12.76
C GLN A 415 36.90 13.95 11.43
N TYR A 416 36.92 15.20 10.94
CA TYR A 416 37.94 15.82 10.05
C TYR A 416 38.01 15.22 8.61
N PHE A 417 38.45 15.94 7.55
CA PHE A 417 38.85 17.34 7.40
C PHE A 417 38.46 17.91 6.00
N LYS A 418 38.97 19.10 5.64
CA LYS A 418 38.54 19.95 4.50
C LYS A 418 38.93 19.43 3.08
N GLN A 419 38.24 20.02 2.09
CA GLN A 419 38.78 20.59 0.81
C GLN A 419 38.74 19.77 -0.51
N PHE A 420 38.68 20.54 -1.63
CA PHE A 420 38.88 20.22 -3.06
C PHE A 420 37.80 19.50 -3.92
N ASN A 421 36.90 20.32 -4.48
CA ASN A 421 36.75 20.65 -5.92
C ASN A 421 36.76 19.60 -7.08
N TYR A 422 35.71 19.72 -7.90
CA TYR A 422 35.64 19.69 -9.39
C TYR A 422 35.51 18.38 -10.24
N LEU A 423 34.64 18.51 -11.26
CA LEU A 423 34.54 17.86 -12.59
C LEU A 423 33.76 16.53 -12.86
N ASN A 424 32.61 16.71 -13.54
CA ASN A 424 32.18 16.14 -14.83
C ASN A 424 32.13 14.62 -15.19
N THR A 425 30.90 14.09 -15.07
CA THR A 425 29.99 13.55 -16.14
C THR A 425 30.24 12.24 -16.96
N TYR A 426 29.09 11.66 -17.38
CA TYR A 426 28.75 10.70 -18.47
C TYR A 426 28.77 9.14 -18.33
N PHE A 427 27.53 8.60 -18.23
CA PHE A 427 26.77 7.54 -18.98
C PHE A 427 27.18 6.04 -19.17
N LEU A 428 26.13 5.18 -19.13
CA LEU A 428 26.01 3.76 -19.49
C LEU A 428 24.53 3.43 -19.92
N PRO A 429 24.22 2.29 -20.57
CA PRO A 429 22.87 1.98 -21.11
C PRO A 429 21.85 1.49 -20.05
N SER A 430 20.56 1.49 -20.43
CA SER A 430 19.45 1.82 -19.53
C SER A 430 18.67 0.68 -18.85
N ASN A 431 18.73 -0.55 -19.34
CA ASN A 431 17.63 -1.53 -19.10
C ASN A 431 17.84 -2.49 -17.92
N ILE A 432 18.88 -2.30 -17.10
CA ILE A 432 19.26 -3.24 -16.02
C ILE A 432 19.45 -2.54 -14.65
N LEU A 433 19.16 -1.22 -14.46
CA LEU A 433 19.45 -0.52 -13.18
C LEU A 433 18.42 0.60 -12.73
N LYS A 434 17.69 0.44 -11.59
CA LYS A 434 17.02 1.48 -10.70
C LYS A 434 16.49 0.88 -9.33
N ASN A 435 16.05 1.62 -8.27
CA ASN A 435 16.62 1.48 -6.87
C ASN A 435 15.87 1.17 -5.47
N ASN A 436 15.85 -0.08 -4.89
CA ASN A 436 16.12 -0.58 -3.44
C ASN A 436 16.72 0.43 -2.41
N TYR A 437 15.86 0.86 -1.48
CA TYR A 437 16.00 0.90 0.00
C TYR A 437 15.77 -0.42 0.78
N ILE A 438 16.64 -0.68 1.77
CA ILE A 438 16.62 -1.83 2.69
C ILE A 438 15.39 -1.82 3.61
N SER A 439 14.71 -2.96 3.81
CA SER A 439 13.54 -3.06 4.71
C SER A 439 13.88 -3.44 6.16
N THR A 440 14.91 -4.25 6.42
CA THR A 440 15.46 -4.50 7.78
C THR A 440 16.95 -4.82 7.73
N ILE A 441 17.65 -4.62 8.85
CA ILE A 441 18.98 -5.17 9.14
C ILE A 441 18.81 -6.10 10.34
N SER A 442 19.06 -7.40 10.21
CA SER A 442 19.00 -8.34 11.35
C SER A 442 20.33 -9.04 11.58
N LEU A 443 20.92 -8.84 12.77
CA LEU A 443 22.15 -9.52 13.20
C LEU A 443 21.85 -10.96 13.62
N LYS A 444 22.55 -11.92 13.02
CA LYS A 444 22.43 -13.36 13.31
C LYS A 444 23.79 -14.03 13.14
N TYR A 445 24.01 -15.17 13.80
CA TYR A 445 25.15 -16.03 13.49
C TYR A 445 24.83 -16.88 12.24
N GLN A 446 25.76 -16.94 11.27
CA GLN A 446 25.64 -17.81 10.09
C GLN A 446 27.02 -18.35 9.66
N TYR A 447 27.00 -19.43 8.88
CA TYR A 447 28.18 -20.00 8.22
C TYR A 447 28.60 -19.13 7.03
N ILE A 448 29.87 -18.74 7.03
CA ILE A 448 30.50 -17.90 6.00
C ILE A 448 31.33 -18.78 5.07
N PHE A 449 31.10 -18.62 3.77
CA PHE A 449 31.79 -19.31 2.68
C PHE A 449 32.63 -18.32 1.86
N ASN A 450 33.79 -18.78 1.40
CA ASN A 450 34.71 -18.04 0.56
C ASN A 450 34.53 -18.46 -0.91
N LEU A 451 34.04 -17.55 -1.73
CA LEU A 451 33.90 -17.76 -3.17
C LEU A 451 35.16 -17.26 -3.87
N VAL A 452 35.97 -18.20 -4.38
CA VAL A 452 37.26 -17.89 -5.01
C VAL A 452 37.10 -17.84 -6.53
N TYR A 453 37.45 -16.70 -7.13
CA TYR A 453 37.46 -16.50 -8.58
C TYR A 453 38.72 -15.70 -8.98
N GLN A 454 39.51 -16.20 -9.94
CA GLN A 454 40.65 -15.49 -10.53
C GLN A 454 41.57 -14.78 -9.50
N LYS A 455 41.95 -15.48 -8.43
CA LYS A 455 42.76 -15.01 -7.28
C LYS A 455 42.11 -13.93 -6.39
N LYS A 456 40.83 -13.62 -6.56
CA LYS A 456 40.01 -12.84 -5.62
C LYS A 456 39.09 -13.77 -4.83
N PHE A 457 38.67 -13.31 -3.66
CA PHE A 457 37.87 -14.08 -2.72
C PHE A 457 36.77 -13.19 -2.11
N ILE A 458 35.58 -13.74 -1.89
CA ILE A 458 34.45 -13.03 -1.28
C ILE A 458 33.85 -13.89 -0.16
N GLU A 459 33.83 -13.35 1.06
CA GLU A 459 33.08 -13.91 2.19
C GLU A 459 31.59 -13.62 2.02
N LEU A 460 30.75 -14.65 1.83
CA LEU A 460 29.28 -14.56 1.74
C LEU A 460 28.60 -15.68 2.53
N THR A 461 27.31 -15.51 2.86
CA THR A 461 26.52 -16.54 3.54
C THR A 461 25.66 -17.33 2.55
N TYR A 462 25.34 -18.58 2.87
CA TYR A 462 24.64 -19.53 1.98
C TYR A 462 23.33 -19.02 1.34
N ASN A 463 22.62 -18.09 1.99
CA ASN A 463 21.38 -17.48 1.50
C ASN A 463 21.58 -16.36 0.46
N HIS A 464 22.80 -15.81 0.31
CA HIS A 464 23.05 -14.76 -0.66
C HIS A 464 22.79 -15.27 -2.07
N LYS A 465 22.13 -14.46 -2.90
CA LYS A 465 21.88 -14.77 -4.30
C LYS A 465 22.86 -14.03 -5.21
N CYS A 466 23.39 -14.75 -6.19
CA CYS A 466 24.27 -14.21 -7.21
C CYS A 466 23.66 -14.42 -8.61
N LEU A 467 24.07 -13.60 -9.58
CA LEU A 467 23.53 -13.64 -10.93
C LEU A 467 24.31 -14.66 -11.78
N ASN A 468 23.64 -15.75 -12.14
CA ASN A 468 24.14 -16.85 -12.95
C ASN A 468 23.19 -17.02 -14.16
N ASN A 469 23.71 -16.83 -15.37
CA ASN A 469 22.98 -16.95 -16.64
C ASN A 469 21.60 -16.28 -16.62
N TYR A 470 21.59 -14.99 -16.27
CA TYR A 470 20.42 -14.11 -16.13
C TYR A 470 19.40 -14.50 -15.04
N GLN A 471 19.67 -15.55 -14.25
CA GLN A 471 18.84 -15.98 -13.12
C GLN A 471 19.52 -15.73 -11.77
N TRP A 472 18.70 -15.62 -10.73
CA TRP A 472 19.12 -15.37 -9.35
C TRP A 472 19.18 -16.66 -8.54
N LYS A 473 20.38 -17.21 -8.41
CA LYS A 473 20.62 -18.47 -7.70
C LYS A 473 21.33 -18.26 -6.38
N SER A 474 20.99 -19.09 -5.40
CA SER A 474 21.51 -19.04 -4.03
C SER A 474 22.90 -19.68 -3.97
N ILE A 475 23.77 -19.29 -3.04
CA ILE A 475 25.13 -19.88 -2.96
C ILE A 475 25.11 -21.39 -2.66
N TYR A 476 24.11 -21.90 -1.94
CA TYR A 476 23.95 -23.35 -1.75
C TYR A 476 23.60 -24.11 -3.06
N GLU A 477 23.23 -23.40 -4.14
CA GLU A 477 22.93 -23.95 -5.47
C GLU A 477 24.16 -23.94 -6.40
N PHE A 478 25.33 -23.53 -5.89
CA PHE A 478 26.57 -23.44 -6.65
C PHE A 478 27.50 -24.62 -6.37
N SER A 479 27.85 -25.36 -7.43
CA SER A 479 29.03 -26.22 -7.45
C SER A 479 30.28 -25.41 -7.84
N GLU A 480 31.45 -26.03 -7.66
CA GLU A 480 32.64 -25.66 -8.42
C GLU A 480 32.32 -25.66 -9.94
N ASN A 481 32.98 -24.80 -10.70
CA ASN A 481 32.70 -24.56 -12.12
C ASN A 481 31.27 -24.07 -12.46
N THR A 482 30.54 -23.46 -11.52
CA THR A 482 29.38 -22.63 -11.88
C THR A 482 29.80 -21.27 -12.44
N GLN A 483 29.04 -20.74 -13.41
CA GLN A 483 29.30 -19.44 -14.05
C GLN A 483 28.65 -18.29 -13.27
N ILE A 484 29.43 -17.23 -13.04
CA ILE A 484 28.96 -15.96 -12.46
C ILE A 484 29.27 -14.82 -13.45
N ILE A 485 28.36 -13.85 -13.52
CA ILE A 485 28.53 -12.63 -14.32
C ILE A 485 29.31 -11.58 -13.50
N LEU A 486 30.44 -11.13 -14.03
CA LEU A 486 31.26 -10.05 -13.46
C LEU A 486 31.25 -8.79 -14.36
N LEU A 487 31.45 -7.63 -13.74
CA LEU A 487 31.74 -6.37 -14.43
C LEU A 487 33.27 -6.14 -14.41
N GLU A 488 33.92 -6.22 -15.57
CA GLU A 488 35.33 -5.80 -15.71
C GLU A 488 35.44 -4.30 -15.99
N ASN A 489 35.81 -3.52 -14.97
CA ASN A 489 36.36 -2.18 -15.16
C ASN A 489 37.81 -2.30 -15.67
N LYS A 490 38.00 -2.25 -16.99
CA LYS A 490 39.33 -1.97 -17.59
C LYS A 490 39.61 -0.46 -17.53
N ALA A 491 40.89 -0.10 -17.46
CA ALA A 491 41.31 1.12 -16.76
C ALA A 491 41.19 2.43 -17.56
N LYS A 492 40.84 3.50 -16.83
CA LYS A 492 41.09 4.94 -17.08
C LYS A 492 40.59 5.61 -18.37
N ILE A 493 40.22 4.90 -19.43
CA ILE A 493 39.63 5.49 -20.65
C ILE A 493 38.11 5.23 -20.70
N LEU A 494 37.35 6.15 -21.29
CA LEU A 494 35.89 6.21 -21.15
C LEU A 494 35.13 5.13 -21.96
N PHE A 495 33.94 4.77 -21.47
CA PHE A 495 32.82 4.14 -22.19
C PHE A 495 32.99 2.70 -22.75
N LYS A 496 32.98 1.69 -21.87
CA LYS A 496 32.10 0.48 -21.97
C LYS A 496 32.35 -0.47 -20.80
N SER A 497 31.34 -0.73 -19.97
CA SER A 497 31.38 -1.82 -18.99
C SER A 497 31.00 -3.14 -19.68
N ILE A 498 31.95 -4.06 -19.80
CA ILE A 498 31.70 -5.36 -20.44
C ILE A 498 31.34 -6.37 -19.34
N PHE A 499 30.14 -6.95 -19.45
CA PHE A 499 29.76 -8.12 -18.66
C PHE A 499 30.55 -9.33 -19.15
N LYS A 500 31.15 -10.07 -18.22
CA LYS A 500 32.03 -11.20 -18.52
C LYS A 500 31.67 -12.39 -17.66
N TYR A 501 31.49 -13.53 -18.29
CA TYR A 501 31.24 -14.80 -17.61
C TYR A 501 32.56 -15.35 -17.08
N SER A 502 32.58 -15.77 -15.82
CA SER A 502 33.71 -16.45 -15.20
C SER A 502 33.24 -17.63 -14.37
N PHE A 503 33.95 -18.75 -14.45
CA PHE A 503 33.74 -19.89 -13.58
C PHE A 503 34.26 -19.61 -12.16
N LEU A 504 33.55 -20.08 -11.15
CA LEU A 504 34.08 -20.21 -9.78
C LEU A 504 35.19 -21.27 -9.75
N SER A 505 36.30 -20.94 -9.08
CA SER A 505 37.47 -21.82 -8.95
C SER A 505 37.53 -22.61 -7.64
N ASN A 506 36.85 -22.15 -6.57
CA ASN A 506 36.63 -22.93 -5.35
C ASN A 506 35.52 -22.30 -4.49
N ILE A 507 34.89 -23.09 -3.61
CA ILE A 507 33.93 -22.63 -2.60
C ILE A 507 34.33 -23.24 -1.23
N GLN A 508 35.04 -22.48 -0.40
CA GLN A 508 35.59 -22.97 0.87
C GLN A 508 34.76 -22.48 2.07
N TYR A 509 34.44 -23.35 3.02
CA TYR A 509 33.91 -22.89 4.31
C TYR A 509 35.00 -22.20 5.14
N ILE A 510 34.67 -21.09 5.82
CA ILE A 510 35.62 -20.31 6.64
C ILE A 510 35.34 -20.42 8.13
N LYS A 511 34.17 -19.95 8.57
CA LYS A 511 33.86 -19.68 9.99
C LYS A 511 32.36 -19.46 10.22
N TYR A 512 31.91 -19.61 11.46
CA TYR A 512 30.56 -19.29 11.92
C TYR A 512 30.61 -18.01 12.75
N ASN A 513 29.99 -16.93 12.27
CA ASN A 513 30.19 -15.58 12.81
C ASN A 513 28.90 -14.76 12.80
N VAL A 514 28.84 -13.69 13.60
CA VAL A 514 27.76 -12.69 13.50
C VAL A 514 27.87 -11.96 12.17
N VAL A 515 26.77 -11.94 11.44
CA VAL A 515 26.55 -11.26 10.16
C VAL A 515 25.21 -10.54 10.18
N TYR A 516 24.99 -9.61 9.25
CA TYR A 516 23.75 -8.85 9.12
C TYR A 516 23.00 -9.24 7.84
N ASP A 517 21.79 -9.81 7.98
CA ASP A 517 20.88 -10.03 6.85
C ASP A 517 20.16 -8.71 6.49
N LEU A 518 19.98 -8.48 5.19
CA LEU A 518 19.26 -7.32 4.63
C LEU A 518 17.97 -7.80 3.94
N SER A 519 16.79 -7.58 4.55
CA SER A 519 15.52 -7.86 3.84
C SER A 519 15.22 -6.77 2.79
N MET A 520 14.57 -7.16 1.68
CA MET A 520 14.51 -6.39 0.42
C MET A 520 13.26 -6.71 -0.44
N ILE A 521 12.88 -5.83 -1.38
CA ILE A 521 11.65 -5.90 -2.20
C ILE A 521 11.85 -5.84 -3.76
N SER A 522 13.04 -6.08 -4.38
CA SER A 522 13.20 -6.62 -5.80
C SER A 522 14.63 -6.53 -6.42
N SER A 523 14.92 -5.60 -7.36
CA SER A 523 16.10 -5.49 -8.27
C SER A 523 16.78 -4.08 -8.37
N ILE A 524 17.58 -3.61 -7.38
CA ILE A 524 18.39 -2.36 -7.42
C ILE A 524 19.71 -2.79 -7.84
N HIS A 525 20.32 -2.01 -8.68
CA HIS A 525 21.60 -2.43 -9.12
C HIS A 525 22.67 -1.85 -8.16
N PHE A 526 22.71 -2.50 -6.97
CA PHE A 526 23.38 -2.22 -5.67
C PHE A 526 24.89 -2.52 -5.63
N ILE A 527 25.57 -2.39 -6.78
CA ILE A 527 26.93 -2.87 -7.09
C ILE A 527 27.87 -3.08 -5.88
N CYS A 528 27.75 -4.24 -5.21
CA CYS A 528 28.64 -4.67 -4.13
C CYS A 528 29.57 -5.77 -4.67
N GLN A 529 30.84 -5.43 -4.92
CA GLN A 529 31.75 -6.23 -5.76
C GLN A 529 31.11 -6.75 -7.07
N ASN A 530 30.03 -6.08 -7.53
CA ASN A 530 29.16 -6.34 -8.70
C ASN A 530 27.69 -6.93 -8.51
N ILE A 531 26.97 -6.89 -7.33
CA ILE A 531 25.61 -7.56 -7.05
C ILE A 531 24.44 -6.66 -6.39
N VAL A 532 23.10 -7.01 -6.41
CA VAL A 532 21.92 -6.08 -6.72
C VAL A 532 20.33 -6.36 -6.33
N LEU A 533 19.47 -5.56 -5.53
CA LEU A 533 17.90 -5.57 -5.22
C LEU A 533 17.11 -4.19 -4.69
N HIS A 534 15.97 -3.35 -4.95
CA HIS A 534 14.57 -3.02 -5.63
C HIS A 534 13.24 -2.33 -4.95
N ASN A 535 13.04 -1.00 -4.66
CA ASN A 535 11.75 -0.31 -4.19
C ASN A 535 11.74 1.28 -4.24
N SER A 536 10.62 2.07 -4.21
CA SER A 536 10.53 3.57 -4.11
C SER A 536 9.12 4.18 -3.70
N ILE A 537 9.01 5.48 -3.30
CA ILE A 537 7.72 6.14 -2.91
C ILE A 537 6.67 6.11 -4.03
N GLU A 538 7.12 6.24 -5.27
CA GLU A 538 6.30 6.21 -6.48
C GLU A 538 5.38 4.98 -6.55
N GLN A 539 5.79 3.85 -5.97
CA GLN A 539 5.13 2.57 -6.15
C GLN A 539 3.70 2.52 -5.63
N ASP A 540 3.42 3.09 -4.46
CA ASP A 540 2.12 2.96 -3.75
C ASP A 540 0.96 3.68 -4.44
N ALA A 541 1.24 4.79 -5.15
CA ALA A 541 0.22 5.55 -5.87
C ALA A 541 -0.18 4.84 -7.18
N ASP A 542 -1.46 4.94 -7.54
CA ASP A 542 -1.98 4.31 -8.75
C ASP A 542 -1.95 5.27 -9.95
N ILE A 543 -2.26 6.55 -9.69
CA ILE A 543 -2.20 7.65 -10.64
C ILE A 543 -1.32 8.77 -10.06
N VAL A 544 -0.38 9.30 -10.84
CA VAL A 544 0.45 10.44 -10.47
C VAL A 544 0.34 11.53 -11.53
N LEU A 545 -0.41 12.57 -11.20
CA LEU A 545 -0.60 13.79 -11.97
C LEU A 545 0.47 14.82 -11.58
N MET A 546 1.01 15.57 -12.54
CA MET A 546 2.02 16.60 -12.30
C MET A 546 1.67 17.88 -13.05
N LEU A 547 1.48 18.98 -12.30
CA LEU A 547 1.27 20.32 -12.85
C LEU A 547 2.59 20.98 -13.25
N TYR A 548 2.65 21.44 -14.50
CA TYR A 548 3.80 22.11 -15.09
C TYR A 548 3.35 23.30 -15.95
N GLN A 549 3.91 24.48 -15.69
CA GLN A 549 3.72 25.62 -16.59
C GLN A 549 4.90 25.67 -17.58
N LYS A 550 4.65 25.37 -18.86
CA LYS A 550 5.59 25.73 -19.93
C LYS A 550 5.69 27.26 -20.02
N GLN A 551 6.88 27.77 -20.35
CA GLN A 551 7.03 29.17 -20.74
C GLN A 551 6.62 29.27 -22.21
N THR A 552 5.42 29.79 -22.46
CA THR A 552 4.82 29.98 -23.79
C THR A 552 4.70 31.46 -24.07
N ASP A 553 5.39 31.96 -25.09
CA ASP A 553 5.37 33.37 -25.50
C ASP A 553 4.10 33.70 -26.35
N ASP A 554 2.96 33.15 -25.93
CA ASP A 554 1.65 33.28 -26.60
C ASP A 554 1.07 34.68 -26.37
N GLN A 555 1.37 35.60 -27.29
CA GLN A 555 0.91 37.00 -27.29
C GLN A 555 -0.63 37.16 -27.28
N ASN A 556 -1.38 36.08 -27.51
CA ASN A 556 -2.85 36.05 -27.52
C ASN A 556 -3.48 35.74 -26.14
N LEU A 557 -2.69 35.39 -25.12
CA LEU A 557 -3.20 35.19 -23.75
C LEU A 557 -3.42 36.54 -23.05
N LYS A 558 -4.52 36.67 -22.31
CA LYS A 558 -4.68 37.80 -21.36
C LYS A 558 -3.62 37.67 -20.27
N HIS A 559 -3.12 38.79 -19.74
CA HIS A 559 -2.12 38.81 -18.65
C HIS A 559 -2.44 37.90 -17.44
N ASN A 560 -3.74 37.65 -17.20
CA ASN A 560 -4.24 36.91 -16.05
C ASN A 560 -4.68 35.46 -16.40
N GLU A 561 -4.37 34.99 -17.60
CA GLU A 561 -4.65 33.64 -18.10
C GLU A 561 -3.33 32.92 -18.44
N LYS A 562 -3.21 31.65 -18.04
CA LYS A 562 -2.00 30.83 -18.23
C LYS A 562 -2.37 29.45 -18.72
N ILE A 563 -1.64 28.92 -19.70
CA ILE A 563 -1.74 27.50 -20.06
C ILE A 563 -0.88 26.71 -19.06
N ILE A 564 -1.45 25.65 -18.48
CA ILE A 564 -0.76 24.73 -17.58
C ILE A 564 -0.94 23.31 -18.11
N ASP A 565 0.18 22.62 -18.30
CA ASP A 565 0.20 21.20 -18.64
C ASP A 565 -0.04 20.37 -17.37
N LEU A 566 -0.86 19.33 -17.53
CA LEU A 566 -1.13 18.33 -16.51
C LEU A 566 -0.63 16.97 -17.04
N VAL A 567 0.56 16.57 -16.60
CA VAL A 567 1.25 15.36 -17.05
C VAL A 567 0.84 14.18 -16.17
N ILE A 568 0.25 13.15 -16.77
CA ILE A 568 -0.12 11.89 -16.12
C ILE A 568 1.11 10.99 -16.13
N SER A 569 2.08 11.33 -15.27
CA SER A 569 3.39 10.68 -15.17
C SER A 569 3.34 9.18 -14.79
N LYS A 570 2.24 8.73 -14.17
CA LYS A 570 1.96 7.32 -13.88
C LYS A 570 0.45 7.08 -13.92
N ASN A 571 0.04 5.94 -14.46
CA ASN A 571 -1.34 5.44 -14.46
C ASN A 571 -1.30 3.90 -14.40
N ARG A 572 -1.99 3.27 -13.44
CA ARG A 572 -2.14 1.80 -13.36
C ARG A 572 -3.31 1.26 -14.19
N HIS A 573 -4.25 2.11 -14.59
CA HIS A 573 -5.54 1.74 -15.17
C HIS A 573 -5.70 2.16 -16.65
N GLY A 574 -4.65 2.73 -17.25
CA GLY A 574 -4.69 3.26 -18.61
C GLY A 574 -3.36 3.88 -19.02
N PRO A 575 -3.33 4.65 -20.13
CA PRO A 575 -2.11 5.25 -20.66
C PRO A 575 -1.54 6.37 -19.77
N ILE A 576 -0.24 6.59 -19.94
CA ILE A 576 0.47 7.82 -19.57
C ILE A 576 0.23 8.85 -20.68
N GLY A 577 0.19 10.14 -20.33
CA GLY A 577 -0.06 11.22 -21.29
C GLY A 577 -0.02 12.60 -20.64
N SER A 578 -0.49 13.62 -21.37
CA SER A 578 -0.60 14.99 -20.87
C SER A 578 -1.81 15.70 -21.49
N CYS A 579 -2.54 16.47 -20.68
CA CYS A 579 -3.57 17.39 -21.17
C CYS A 579 -3.23 18.84 -20.78
N GLN A 580 -3.81 19.81 -21.50
CA GLN A 580 -3.56 21.24 -21.27
C GLN A 580 -4.83 21.91 -20.74
N LEU A 581 -4.67 22.71 -19.68
CA LEU A 581 -5.78 23.43 -19.04
C LEU A 581 -5.47 24.93 -19.01
N LEU A 582 -6.50 25.74 -19.26
CA LEU A 582 -6.43 27.19 -19.10
C LEU A 582 -6.69 27.54 -17.63
N PHE A 583 -5.71 28.15 -16.97
CA PHE A 583 -5.80 28.65 -15.60
C PHE A 583 -5.96 30.17 -15.58
N SER A 584 -7.08 30.66 -15.03
CA SER A 584 -7.29 32.09 -14.78
C SER A 584 -6.83 32.42 -13.35
N THR A 585 -5.82 33.28 -13.20
CA THR A 585 -5.22 33.60 -11.89
C THR A 585 -6.21 34.25 -10.93
N ASP A 586 -6.98 35.22 -11.44
CA ASP A 586 -7.82 36.10 -10.63
C ASP A 586 -8.93 35.32 -9.93
N ASN A 587 -9.57 34.43 -10.68
CA ASN A 587 -10.70 33.62 -10.23
C ASN A 587 -10.24 32.25 -9.68
N THR A 588 -8.93 31.97 -9.71
CA THR A 588 -8.32 30.67 -9.38
C THR A 588 -8.96 29.45 -10.09
N SER A 589 -9.53 29.65 -11.28
CA SER A 589 -10.31 28.64 -12.00
C SER A 589 -9.53 28.00 -13.14
N PHE A 590 -9.83 26.72 -13.39
CA PHE A 590 -9.28 25.92 -14.48
C PHE A 590 -10.38 25.59 -15.50
N LYS A 591 -10.06 25.60 -16.79
CA LYS A 591 -10.98 25.28 -17.90
C LYS A 591 -10.34 24.33 -18.91
N ASN A 592 -11.18 23.53 -19.58
CA ASN A 592 -10.77 22.77 -20.76
C ASN A 592 -10.33 23.72 -21.89
N LEU A 593 -9.29 23.35 -22.63
CA LEU A 593 -8.76 24.15 -23.74
C LEU A 593 -9.41 23.68 -25.04
N HIS A 594 -10.21 24.54 -25.70
CA HIS A 594 -10.94 24.16 -26.91
C HIS A 594 -10.00 23.99 -28.11
N LYS A 595 -10.01 22.80 -28.72
CA LYS A 595 -9.07 22.38 -29.78
C LYS A 595 -9.13 23.21 -31.07
N ASN A 596 -10.17 24.03 -31.28
CA ASN A 596 -10.35 24.85 -32.48
C ASN A 596 -9.23 25.88 -32.72
N ASN A 597 -8.44 26.26 -31.70
CA ASN A 597 -7.33 27.20 -31.86
C ASN A 597 -5.98 26.51 -32.23
N VAL A 598 -5.91 25.18 -32.25
CA VAL A 598 -4.64 24.44 -32.38
C VAL A 598 -4.16 24.31 -33.82
N ASN A 599 -5.05 24.42 -34.81
CA ASN A 599 -4.74 24.15 -36.23
C ASN A 599 -3.72 25.12 -36.87
N ASN A 600 -3.40 26.25 -36.23
CA ASN A 600 -2.37 27.19 -36.72
C ASN A 600 -0.96 26.94 -36.14
N LEU A 601 -0.77 25.95 -35.25
CA LEU A 601 0.48 25.74 -34.50
C LEU A 601 1.39 24.62 -35.06
N TYR A 602 1.07 24.04 -36.22
CA TYR A 602 1.84 22.94 -36.82
C TYR A 602 2.16 23.14 -38.32
N ILE A 603 2.23 24.38 -38.81
CA ILE A 603 2.87 24.70 -40.11
C ILE A 603 3.74 25.96 -40.02
N LYS A 604 4.99 25.79 -39.55
CA LYS A 604 6.20 26.43 -40.08
C LYS A 604 7.46 25.84 -39.43
#